data_AF-A0A2D9B6Q2-F1
#
_entry.id   AF-A0A2D9B6Q2-F1
#
_cell.length_a   1.000
_cell.length_b   1.000
_cell.length_c   1.000
_cell.angle_alpha   90.00
_cell.angle_beta   90.00
_cell.angle_gamma   90.00
#
_symmetry.space_group_name_H-M   'P 1'
#
loop_
_entity.id
_entity.type
_entity.pdbx_description
1 polymer ?
#
loop_
_entity_poly.entity_id
_entity_poly.type
_entity_poly.pdbx_seq_one_letter_code
_entity_poly.pdbx_strand_id
1 'polypeptide(L)'
;MEEGVNYLITTDDWFMGPNGKQYKAVWGPVEILQDNEILGIKTNARSSNWYAKVGYFNDHIIVAGCQIHYAARCNQEPKLENDNNWEFHQGQKIDFEIKNKVYITQNKNF
;
A
#
# COMPACT_ATOMS: atom_id res chain seq x y z
N MET A 1 16.16 10.90 4.16
CA MET A 1 15.72 9.69 3.43
C MET A 1 16.66 9.53 2.24
N GLU A 2 17.13 8.32 1.96
CA GLU A 2 17.94 8.08 0.77
C GLU A 2 17.02 8.17 -0.47
N GLU A 3 17.27 9.13 -1.36
CA GLU A 3 16.45 9.31 -2.56
C GLU A 3 16.45 8.03 -3.40
N GLY A 4 15.27 7.59 -3.84
CA GLY A 4 15.11 6.42 -4.71
C GLY A 4 14.94 5.07 -4.00
N VAL A 5 14.86 5.02 -2.67
CA VAL A 5 14.51 3.78 -1.95
C VAL A 5 13.00 3.70 -1.74
N ASN A 6 12.37 2.78 -2.46
CA ASN A 6 10.95 2.47 -2.33
C ASN A 6 10.76 1.08 -1.75
N TYR A 7 9.62 0.86 -1.10
CA TYR A 7 9.21 -0.44 -0.59
C TYR A 7 7.82 -0.79 -1.09
N LEU A 8 7.60 -2.08 -1.30
CA LEU A 8 6.27 -2.68 -1.40
C LEU A 8 5.86 -3.15 -0.01
N ILE A 9 4.88 -2.47 0.57
CA ILE A 9 4.30 -2.81 1.88
C ILE A 9 3.02 -3.58 1.62
N THR A 10 2.98 -4.85 2.02
CA THR A 10 1.77 -5.69 1.95
C THR A 10 1.03 -5.66 3.27
N THR A 11 -0.28 -5.77 3.22
CA THR A 11 -1.14 -5.75 4.41
C THR A 11 -1.79 -7.10 4.67
N ASP A 12 -2.08 -7.39 5.95
CA ASP A 12 -2.76 -8.63 6.35
C ASP A 12 -4.16 -8.73 5.72
N ASP A 13 -4.87 -7.61 5.59
CA ASP A 13 -6.19 -7.53 4.97
C ASP A 13 -6.27 -6.45 3.88
N TRP A 14 -7.37 -6.47 3.13
CA TRP A 14 -7.69 -5.46 2.13
C TRP A 14 -8.02 -4.12 2.76
N PHE A 15 -7.63 -3.04 2.10
CA PHE A 15 -7.97 -1.68 2.49
C PHE A 15 -8.54 -0.88 1.32
N MET A 16 -9.28 0.18 1.65
CA MET A 16 -9.79 1.13 0.67
C MET A 16 -8.77 2.26 0.49
N GLY A 17 -8.34 2.49 -0.76
CA GLY A 17 -7.49 3.63 -1.08
C GLY A 17 -8.31 4.94 -1.23
N PRO A 18 -7.64 6.11 -1.24
CA PRO A 18 -8.30 7.42 -1.43
C PRO A 18 -9.13 7.55 -2.71
N ASN A 19 -8.87 6.71 -3.71
CA ASN A 19 -9.63 6.66 -4.96
C ASN A 19 -10.85 5.71 -4.92
N GLY A 20 -11.22 5.20 -3.75
CA GLY A 20 -12.38 4.35 -3.54
C GLY A 20 -12.23 2.91 -4.04
N LYS A 21 -11.04 2.49 -4.47
CA LYS A 21 -10.76 1.11 -4.88
C LYS A 21 -10.13 0.31 -3.72
N GLN A 22 -10.19 -1.01 -3.84
CA GLN A 22 -9.60 -1.94 -2.86
C GLN A 22 -8.19 -2.37 -3.26
N TYR A 23 -7.31 -2.43 -2.26
CA TYR A 23 -5.90 -2.77 -2.40
C TYR A 23 -5.47 -3.73 -1.28
N LYS A 24 -4.36 -4.44 -1.51
CA LYS A 24 -3.74 -5.34 -0.54
C LYS A 24 -2.26 -5.01 -0.27
N ALA A 25 -1.78 -3.97 -0.93
CA ALA A 25 -0.43 -3.45 -0.75
C ALA A 25 -0.36 -1.98 -1.17
N VAL A 26 0.69 -1.30 -0.72
CA VAL A 26 1.05 0.06 -1.13
C VAL A 26 2.53 0.11 -1.49
N TRP A 27 2.88 0.85 -2.54
CA TRP A 27 4.25 1.02 -2.99
C TRP A 27 4.65 2.49 -3.00
N GLY A 28 5.82 2.80 -2.44
CA GLY A 28 6.38 4.14 -2.37
C GLY A 28 7.52 4.26 -1.36
N PRO A 29 8.03 5.48 -1.12
CA PRO A 29 8.99 5.74 -0.05
C PRO A 29 8.32 5.54 1.31
N VAL A 30 9.09 5.11 2.31
CA VAL A 30 8.58 4.80 3.66
C VAL A 30 9.17 5.73 4.71
N GLU A 31 8.30 6.29 5.53
CA GLU A 31 8.61 7.06 6.72
C GLU A 31 7.92 6.41 7.94
N ILE A 32 8.66 6.17 9.02
CA ILE A 32 8.09 5.63 10.26
C ILE A 32 7.64 6.78 11.13
N LEU A 33 6.38 6.73 11.56
CA LEU A 33 5.72 7.75 12.36
C LEU A 33 5.22 7.15 13.68
N GLN A 34 5.23 7.96 14.71
CA GLN A 34 4.64 7.69 16.01
C GLN A 34 3.18 8.16 16.07
N ASP A 35 2.42 7.61 17.00
CA ASP A 35 1.00 7.92 17.20
C ASP A 35 0.69 9.40 17.43
N ASN A 36 1.54 10.10 18.19
CA ASN A 36 1.42 11.53 18.43
C ASN A 36 1.59 12.38 17.17
N GLU A 37 2.37 11.91 16.19
CA GLU A 37 2.64 12.62 14.93
C GLU A 37 1.47 12.50 13.95
N ILE A 38 0.69 11.42 14.02
CA ILE A 38 -0.45 11.16 13.12
C ILE A 38 -1.78 11.58 13.71
N LEU A 39 -2.07 11.16 14.95
CA LEU A 39 -3.40 11.33 15.55
C LEU A 39 -3.51 12.57 16.43
N GLY A 40 -2.39 13.25 16.70
CA GLY A 40 -2.34 14.35 17.68
C GLY A 40 -2.58 13.92 19.12
N ILE A 41 -2.64 12.60 19.37
CA ILE A 41 -2.82 11.99 20.69
C ILE A 41 -1.81 10.88 20.89
N LYS A 42 -1.39 10.66 22.14
CA LYS A 42 -0.61 9.48 22.51
C LYS A 42 -1.56 8.36 22.90
N THR A 43 -1.53 7.29 22.12
CA THR A 43 -2.30 6.07 22.35
C THR A 43 -1.55 5.15 23.32
N ASN A 44 -2.28 4.25 23.99
CA ASN A 44 -1.84 3.59 25.23
C ASN A 44 -0.55 2.77 25.07
N ALA A 45 0.38 2.93 26.03
CA ALA A 45 1.79 2.48 26.00
C ALA A 45 2.06 0.96 25.91
N ARG A 46 1.03 0.10 25.89
CA ARG A 46 1.18 -1.37 25.93
C ARG A 46 1.11 -2.04 24.56
N SER A 47 0.87 -1.28 23.50
CA SER A 47 0.95 -1.73 22.11
C SER A 47 1.96 -0.84 21.39
N SER A 48 2.84 -1.41 20.57
CA SER A 48 3.78 -0.64 19.74
C SER A 48 2.99 0.10 18.65
N ASN A 49 2.45 1.28 19.00
CA ASN A 49 1.63 2.09 18.11
C ASN A 49 2.54 2.96 17.25
N TRP A 50 3.11 2.34 16.22
CA TRP A 50 3.84 3.03 15.16
C TRP A 50 3.14 2.78 13.83
N TYR A 51 3.38 3.69 12.89
CA TYR A 51 2.77 3.69 11.58
C TYR A 51 3.85 3.83 10.51
N ALA A 52 3.66 3.15 9.39
CA ALA A 52 4.42 3.40 8.17
C ALA A 52 3.60 4.34 7.28
N LYS A 53 4.11 5.54 7.05
CA LYS A 53 3.65 6.38 5.95
C LYS A 53 4.35 5.90 4.68
N VAL A 54 3.57 5.39 3.74
CA VAL A 54 4.06 4.94 2.44
C VAL A 54 3.57 5.93 1.40
N GLY A 55 4.50 6.65 0.76
CA GLY A 55 4.20 7.64 -0.27
C GLY A 55 4.65 9.06 0.04
N TYR A 56 4.11 10.00 -0.74
CA TYR A 56 4.49 11.41 -0.74
C TYR A 56 3.49 12.25 0.06
N PHE A 57 3.83 13.51 0.32
CA PHE A 57 3.05 14.41 1.18
C PHE A 57 1.55 14.44 0.82
N ASN A 58 1.21 14.57 -0.46
CA ASN A 58 -0.18 14.65 -0.94
C ASN A 58 -0.78 13.32 -1.43
N ASP A 59 -0.01 12.24 -1.38
CA ASP A 59 -0.45 10.93 -1.87
C ASP A 59 0.30 9.83 -1.12
N HIS A 60 -0.26 9.43 0.01
CA HIS A 60 0.30 8.40 0.87
C HIS A 60 -0.80 7.56 1.52
N ILE A 61 -0.42 6.38 1.97
CA ILE A 61 -1.21 5.54 2.87
C ILE A 61 -0.49 5.47 4.21
N ILE A 62 -1.23 5.66 5.30
CA ILE A 62 -0.74 5.41 6.65
C ILE A 62 -1.13 3.97 7.03
N VAL A 63 -0.14 3.10 7.19
CA VAL A 63 -0.35 1.69 7.56
C VAL A 63 0.06 1.49 9.01
N ALA A 64 -0.83 0.97 9.85
CA ALA A 64 -0.46 0.59 11.21
C ALA A 64 0.58 -0.54 11.17
N GLY A 65 1.61 -0.46 12.02
CA GLY A 65 2.70 -1.45 12.01
C GLY A 65 2.21 -2.90 12.20
N CYS A 66 1.16 -3.10 12.99
CA CYS A 66 0.53 -4.41 13.21
C CYS A 66 -0.31 -4.93 12.04
N GLN A 67 -0.47 -4.16 10.97
CA GLN A 67 -1.17 -4.55 9.75
C GLN A 67 -0.21 -4.84 8.60
N ILE A 68 1.10 -4.61 8.79
CA ILE A 68 2.12 -4.88 7.79
C ILE A 68 2.44 -6.37 7.82
N HIS A 69 2.22 -7.05 6.71
CA HIS A 69 2.56 -8.47 6.55
C HIS A 69 4.02 -8.65 6.08
N TYR A 70 4.42 -7.90 5.04
CA TYR A 70 5.80 -7.81 4.57
C TYR A 70 6.17 -6.39 4.13
N ALA A 71 7.44 -6.03 4.33
CA ALA A 71 8.08 -4.87 3.74
C ALA A 71 9.21 -5.32 2.81
N ALA A 72 9.00 -5.25 1.50
CA ALA A 72 9.99 -5.66 0.51
C ALA A 72 10.63 -4.44 -0.15
N ARG A 73 11.96 -4.31 -0.10
CA ARG A 73 12.67 -3.26 -0.84
C ARG A 73 12.39 -3.43 -2.34
N CYS A 74 11.83 -2.40 -2.95
CA CYS A 74 11.31 -2.45 -4.30
C CYS A 74 11.52 -1.09 -4.95
N ASN A 75 12.75 -0.81 -5.43
CA ASN A 75 13.08 0.51 -5.97
C ASN A 75 12.39 0.80 -7.32
N GLN A 76 12.06 -0.26 -8.07
CA GLN A 76 11.31 -0.16 -9.33
C GLN A 76 9.81 -0.25 -9.06
N GLU A 77 9.02 0.55 -9.79
CA GLU A 77 7.56 0.48 -9.70
C GLU A 77 7.08 -0.94 -10.08
N PRO A 78 6.22 -1.58 -9.26
CA PRO A 78 5.62 -2.86 -9.60
C PRO A 78 4.88 -2.74 -10.93
N LYS A 79 5.20 -3.65 -11.85
CA LYS A 79 4.53 -3.70 -13.16
C LYS A 79 3.02 -3.82 -12.98
N LEU A 80 2.28 -2.85 -13.51
CA LEU A 80 0.82 -2.84 -13.58
C LEU A 80 0.33 -3.55 -14.85
N GLU A 81 1.00 -4.63 -15.26
CA GLU A 81 0.56 -5.37 -16.44
C GLU A 81 -0.83 -5.94 -16.13
N ASN A 82 -1.81 -5.53 -16.95
CA ASN A 82 -3.13 -6.13 -16.96
C ASN A 82 -2.94 -7.56 -17.44
N ASP A 83 -2.86 -8.48 -16.49
CA ASP A 83 -2.64 -9.87 -16.80
C ASP A 83 -3.98 -10.46 -17.25
N ASN A 84 -4.07 -10.77 -18.55
CA ASN A 84 -5.25 -11.39 -19.14
C ASN A 84 -5.41 -12.76 -18.50
N ASN A 85 -6.31 -12.84 -17.53
CA ASN A 85 -6.61 -14.06 -16.83
C ASN A 85 -7.90 -14.66 -17.38
N TRP A 86 -8.06 -15.95 -17.12
CA TRP A 86 -9.26 -16.66 -17.49
C TRP A 86 -9.67 -17.62 -16.38
N GLU A 87 -10.98 -17.80 -16.24
CA GLU A 87 -11.57 -18.80 -15.36
C GLU A 87 -12.62 -19.61 -16.13
N PHE A 88 -12.82 -20.87 -15.72
CA PHE A 88 -13.98 -21.64 -16.19
C PHE A 88 -15.14 -21.42 -15.25
N HIS A 89 -16.20 -20.79 -15.74
CA HIS A 89 -17.45 -20.61 -15.02
C HIS A 89 -18.56 -21.32 -15.79
N GLN A 90 -19.19 -22.32 -15.17
CA GLN A 90 -20.23 -23.16 -15.79
C GLN A 90 -19.84 -23.77 -17.16
N GLY A 91 -18.59 -24.19 -17.32
CA GLY A 91 -18.09 -24.80 -18.55
C GLY A 91 -17.77 -23.81 -19.67
N GLN A 92 -17.96 -22.50 -19.45
CA GLN A 92 -17.50 -21.46 -20.36
C GLN A 92 -16.23 -20.81 -19.83
N LYS A 93 -15.27 -20.56 -20.73
CA LYS A 93 -14.08 -19.77 -20.43
C LYS A 93 -14.49 -18.30 -20.38
N ILE A 94 -14.33 -17.67 -19.23
CA ILE A 94 -14.52 -16.23 -19.05
C ILE A 94 -13.14 -15.60 -18.97
N ASP A 95 -12.82 -14.74 -19.94
CA ASP A 95 -11.64 -13.89 -19.91
C ASP A 95 -11.93 -12.63 -19.11
N PHE A 96 -11.03 -12.26 -18.20
CA PHE A 96 -11.18 -11.05 -17.39
C PHE A 96 -9.84 -10.38 -17.10
N GLU A 97 -9.91 -9.07 -16.91
CA GLU A 97 -8.74 -8.24 -16.61
C GLU A 97 -8.55 -8.15 -15.09
N ILE A 98 -7.42 -8.69 -14.59
CA ILE A 98 -7.04 -8.48 -13.19
C ILE A 98 -6.26 -7.18 -13.10
N LYS A 99 -6.90 -6.15 -12.52
CA LYS A 99 -6.19 -4.94 -12.13
C LYS A 99 -5.33 -5.22 -10.91
N ASN A 100 -4.06 -4.82 -10.99
CA ASN A 100 -3.10 -4.94 -9.90
C ASN A 100 -3.66 -4.29 -8.61
N LYS A 101 -3.44 -4.94 -7.47
CA LYS A 101 -4.03 -4.60 -6.17
C LYS A 101 -3.06 -3.85 -5.26
N VAL A 102 -2.07 -3.21 -5.87
CA VAL A 102 -1.10 -2.34 -5.22
C VAL A 102 -1.50 -0.89 -5.43
N TYR A 103 -1.56 -0.12 -4.35
CA TYR A 103 -1.69 1.33 -4.41
C TYR A 103 -0.32 1.94 -4.74
N ILE A 104 -0.18 2.54 -5.92
CA ILE A 104 1.05 3.22 -6.34
C ILE A 104 0.96 4.70 -5.95
N THR A 105 1.81 5.13 -5.03
CA THR A 105 1.85 6.54 -4.60
C THR A 105 2.60 7.39 -5.61
N GLN A 106 2.09 8.59 -5.90
CA GLN A 106 2.67 9.48 -6.91
C GLN A 106 3.19 10.78 -6.30
N ASN A 107 4.35 11.23 -6.77
CA ASN A 107 4.86 12.55 -6.40
C ASN A 107 4.12 13.61 -7.22
N LYS A 108 3.00 14.10 -6.69
CA LYS A 108 2.22 15.16 -7.32
C LYS A 108 2.84 16.51 -6.95
N ASN A 109 3.65 17.05 -7.86
CA ASN A 109 4.03 18.47 -7.83
C ASN A 109 2.81 19.30 -8.24
N PHE A 110 2.43 20.27 -7.42
CA PHE A 110 1.47 21.31 -7.80
C PHE A 110 2.13 22.34 -8.71
#